data_AF-A0A832SBY8-F1
#
_entry.id   AF-A0A832SBY8-F1
#
_cell.length_a   1.000
_cell.length_b   1.000
_cell.length_c   1.000
_cell.angle_alpha   90.00
_cell.angle_beta   90.00
_cell.angle_gamma   90.00
#
_symmetry.space_group_name_H-M   'P 1'
#
loop_
_entity.id
_entity.type
_entity.pdbx_description
1 polymer ?
#
loop_
_entity_poly.entity_id
_entity_poly.type
_entity_poly.pdbx_seq_one_letter_code
_entity_poly.pdbx_strand_id
1 'polypeptide(L)'
;LAYFGFVNVDLAPKQKFKERLSQLDEQFDLTKKNFENGLLNEANYKEKLEELLNKQKELYSEVKKYPWSDSEISDYNQWFRGIMKFPSKIEQEYQKHLG
;
A
#
# COMPACT_ATOMS: atom_id res chain seq x y z
N LEU A 1 34.10 18.23 2.68
CA LEU A 1 33.23 17.39 3.53
C LEU A 1 31.89 18.11 3.68
N ALA A 2 30.85 17.66 2.98
CA ALA A 2 29.50 18.20 3.15
C ALA A 2 28.74 17.25 4.09
N TYR A 3 28.31 17.81 5.22
CA TYR A 3 27.56 17.17 6.29
C TYR A 3 26.13 16.92 5.78
N PHE A 4 25.81 15.70 5.35
CA PHE A 4 24.44 15.30 5.06
C PHE A 4 23.71 15.07 6.39
N GLY A 5 23.20 16.16 6.96
CA GLY A 5 22.22 16.08 8.03
C GLY A 5 20.97 15.39 7.48
N PHE A 6 20.63 14.23 8.05
CA PHE A 6 19.30 13.64 7.89
C PHE A 6 18.30 14.62 8.49
N VAL A 7 17.77 15.52 7.66
CA VAL A 7 16.60 16.28 8.03
C VAL A 7 15.49 15.24 8.16
N ASN A 8 15.06 14.99 9.40
CA ASN A 8 13.73 14.42 9.67
C ASN A 8 12.72 15.44 9.14
N VAL A 9 12.52 15.46 7.83
CA VAL A 9 11.43 16.17 7.21
C VAL A 9 10.22 15.35 7.62
N ASP A 10 9.46 15.85 8.58
CA ASP A 10 8.18 15.26 8.91
C ASP A 10 7.31 15.38 7.66
N LEU A 11 7.28 14.31 6.87
CA LEU A 11 6.66 14.32 5.55
C LEU A 11 5.20 14.72 5.73
N ALA A 12 4.72 15.61 4.86
CA ALA A 12 3.32 15.97 4.85
C ALA A 12 2.47 14.68 4.83
N PRO A 13 1.37 14.59 5.61
CA PRO A 13 0.59 13.36 5.74
C PRO A 13 0.21 12.70 4.40
N LYS A 14 -0.04 13.49 3.35
CA LYS A 14 -0.29 13.01 1.98
C LYS A 14 0.89 12.25 1.35
N GLN A 15 2.12 12.68 1.62
CA GLN A 15 3.33 12.04 1.11
C GLN A 15 3.56 10.71 1.83
N LYS A 16 3.25 10.66 3.14
CA LYS A 16 3.26 9.41 3.92
C LYS A 16 2.27 8.38 3.36
N PHE A 17 1.08 8.78 2.90
CA PHE A 17 0.14 7.85 2.27
C PHE A 17 0.67 7.27 0.96
N LYS A 18 1.29 8.10 0.11
CA LYS A 18 1.88 7.64 -1.17
C LYS A 18 3.05 6.69 -0.93
N GLU A 19 3.91 6.99 0.05
CA GLU A 19 5.02 6.10 0.43
C GLU A 19 4.53 4.77 1.00
N ARG A 20 3.54 4.77 1.89
CA ARG A 20 2.94 3.53 2.41
C ARG A 20 2.32 2.69 1.32
N LEU A 21 1.69 3.31 0.32
CA LEU A 21 1.17 2.58 -0.84
C LEU A 21 2.32 1.93 -1.64
N SER A 22 3.39 2.68 -1.92
CA SER A 22 4.58 2.16 -2.62
C SER A 22 5.19 0.98 -1.86
N GLN A 23 5.33 1.10 -0.55
CA GLN A 23 5.86 0.02 0.31
C GLN A 23 4.97 -1.22 0.31
N LEU A 24 3.64 -1.05 0.25
CA LEU A 24 2.71 -2.18 0.13
C LEU A 24 2.85 -2.88 -1.22
N ASP A 25 2.98 -2.12 -2.31
CA ASP A 25 3.19 -2.67 -3.65
C ASP A 25 4.52 -3.44 -3.73
N GLU A 26 5.61 -2.89 -3.18
CA GLU A 26 6.92 -3.57 -3.11
C GLU A 26 6.86 -4.85 -2.27
N GLN A 27 6.18 -4.82 -1.11
CA GLN A 27 6.00 -6.01 -0.27
C GLN A 27 5.17 -7.07 -0.98
N PHE A 28 4.14 -6.67 -1.73
CA PHE A 28 3.34 -7.58 -2.53
C PHE A 28 4.17 -8.24 -3.64
N ASP A 29 4.93 -7.46 -4.41
CA ASP A 29 5.76 -7.97 -5.49
C ASP A 29 6.82 -8.95 -4.97
N LEU A 30 7.47 -8.63 -3.83
CA LEU A 30 8.41 -9.54 -3.18
C LEU A 30 7.74 -10.83 -2.68
N THR A 31 6.58 -10.71 -2.06
CA THR A 31 5.82 -11.85 -1.53
C THR A 31 5.38 -12.78 -2.66
N LYS A 32 4.90 -12.21 -3.76
CA LYS A 32 4.54 -12.95 -4.98
C LYS A 32 5.75 -13.65 -5.59
N LYS A 33 6.87 -12.94 -5.76
CA LYS A 33 8.12 -13.53 -6.27
C LYS A 33 8.64 -14.67 -5.39
N ASN A 34 8.53 -14.55 -4.06
CA ASN A 34 8.93 -15.62 -3.16
C ASN A 34 8.04 -16.86 -3.29
N PHE A 35 6.73 -16.68 -3.50
CA PHE A 35 5.82 -17.79 -3.80
C PHE A 35 6.12 -18.44 -5.15
N GLU A 36 6.27 -17.65 -6.21
CA GLU A 36 6.58 -18.14 -7.57
C GLU A 36 7.91 -18.91 -7.64
N ASN A 37 8.89 -18.54 -6.79
CA ASN A 37 10.17 -19.26 -6.68
C ASN A 37 10.13 -20.46 -5.69
N GLY A 38 8.98 -20.79 -5.12
CA GLY A 38 8.82 -21.88 -4.16
C GLY A 38 9.44 -21.63 -2.77
N LEU A 39 9.81 -20.38 -2.46
CA LEU A 39 10.34 -19.97 -1.14
C LEU A 39 9.22 -19.79 -0.10
N LEU A 40 7.98 -19.67 -0.54
CA LEU A 40 6.78 -19.68 0.29
C LEU A 40 5.86 -20.81 -0.16
N ASN A 41 5.32 -21.57 0.80
CA ASN A 41 4.23 -22.48 0.52
C ASN A 41 2.90 -21.71 0.41
N GLU A 42 1.86 -22.36 -0.09
CA GLU A 42 0.56 -21.75 -0.35
C GLU A 42 -0.11 -21.20 0.91
N ALA A 43 -0.05 -21.93 2.03
CA ALA A 43 -0.63 -21.48 3.31
C ALA A 43 0.04 -20.17 3.80
N ASN A 44 1.37 -20.13 3.81
CA ASN A 44 2.12 -18.94 4.21
C ASN A 44 1.96 -17.78 3.22
N TYR A 45 1.81 -18.08 1.94
CA TYR A 45 1.53 -17.07 0.92
C TYR A 45 0.16 -16.43 1.15
N LYS A 46 -0.87 -17.23 1.42
CA LYS A 46 -2.22 -16.77 1.75
C LYS A 46 -2.25 -15.90 3.00
N GLU A 47 -1.59 -16.32 4.09
CA GLU A 47 -1.47 -15.51 5.30
C GLU A 47 -0.82 -14.15 5.02
N LYS A 48 0.29 -14.12 4.26
CA LYS A 48 0.94 -12.86 3.89
C LYS A 48 0.07 -11.97 3.01
N LEU A 49 -0.69 -12.54 2.08
CA LEU A 49 -1.65 -11.78 1.27
C LEU A 49 -2.75 -11.17 2.14
N GLU A 50 -3.26 -11.91 3.14
CA GLU A 50 -4.24 -11.41 4.09
C GLU A 50 -3.68 -10.26 4.94
N GLU A 51 -2.45 -10.38 5.46
CA GLU A 51 -1.76 -9.31 6.18
C GLU A 51 -1.61 -8.04 5.33
N LEU A 52 -1.18 -8.19 4.07
CA LEU A 52 -1.03 -7.07 3.13
C LEU A 52 -2.38 -6.42 2.81
N LEU A 53 -3.44 -7.22 2.65
CA LEU A 53 -4.78 -6.73 2.42
C LEU A 53 -5.30 -5.92 3.62
N ASN A 54 -5.03 -6.39 4.85
CA ASN A 54 -5.41 -5.67 6.07
C ASN A 54 -4.66 -4.32 6.20
N LYS A 55 -3.36 -4.29 5.94
CA LYS A 55 -2.58 -3.03 5.92
C LYS A 55 -3.07 -2.06 4.85
N GLN A 56 -3.47 -2.56 3.67
CA GLN A 56 -4.04 -1.72 2.62
C GLN A 56 -5.40 -1.14 3.03
N LYS A 57 -6.28 -1.94 3.64
CA LYS A 57 -7.57 -1.47 4.17
C LYS A 57 -7.38 -0.39 5.23
N GLU A 58 -6.39 -0.54 6.10
CA GLU A 58 -6.03 0.47 7.10
C GLU A 58 -5.58 1.77 6.44
N LEU A 59 -4.64 1.72 5.49
CA LEU A 59 -4.21 2.89 4.72
C LEU A 59 -5.39 3.59 4.05
N TYR A 60 -6.29 2.84 3.40
CA TYR A 60 -7.48 3.39 2.75
C TYR A 60 -8.45 4.02 3.76
N SER A 61 -8.58 3.45 4.96
CA SER A 61 -9.39 4.02 6.04
C SER A 61 -8.83 5.36 6.52
N GLU A 62 -7.50 5.47 6.65
CA GLU A 62 -6.83 6.71 7.02
C GLU A 62 -6.96 7.78 5.94
N VAL A 63 -6.73 7.43 4.67
CA VAL A 63 -6.94 8.32 3.52
C VAL A 63 -8.37 8.86 3.48
N LYS A 64 -9.36 8.05 3.86
CA LYS A 64 -10.77 8.48 3.94
C LYS A 64 -11.04 9.48 5.04
N LYS A 65 -10.41 9.30 6.19
CA LYS A 65 -10.60 10.14 7.38
C LYS A 65 -9.75 11.40 7.36
N TYR A 66 -8.73 11.46 6.50
CA TYR A 66 -7.86 12.61 6.38
C TYR A 66 -8.66 13.86 5.95
N PRO A 67 -8.52 15.00 6.66
CA PRO A 67 -9.25 16.22 6.34
C PRO A 67 -8.58 16.95 5.17
N TRP A 68 -8.84 16.49 3.95
CA TRP A 68 -8.34 17.10 2.72
C TRP A 68 -8.78 18.56 2.59
N SER A 69 -7.83 19.46 2.36
CA SER A 69 -8.13 20.86 2.04
C SER A 69 -8.52 21.04 0.56
N ASP A 70 -9.13 22.18 0.22
CA ASP A 70 -9.47 22.53 -1.17
C ASP A 70 -8.25 22.48 -2.10
N SER A 71 -7.09 22.89 -1.60
CA SER A 71 -5.82 22.83 -2.32
C SER A 71 -5.32 21.41 -2.63
N GLU A 72 -5.86 20.40 -1.93
CA GLU A 72 -5.48 19.00 -2.06
C GLU A 72 -6.56 18.15 -2.75
N ILE A 73 -7.62 18.78 -3.29
CA ILE A 73 -8.74 18.06 -3.90
C ILE A 73 -8.33 17.19 -5.10
N SER A 74 -7.25 17.56 -5.79
CA SER A 74 -6.67 16.74 -6.85
C SER A 74 -6.09 15.44 -6.30
N ASP A 75 -5.35 15.50 -5.19
CA ASP A 75 -4.79 14.31 -4.53
C ASP A 75 -5.93 13.43 -4.00
N TYR A 76 -6.94 14.02 -3.35
CA TYR A 76 -8.16 13.31 -2.94
C TYR A 76 -8.80 12.57 -4.11
N ASN A 77 -9.02 13.24 -5.25
CA ASN A 77 -9.64 12.61 -6.42
C ASN A 77 -8.79 11.47 -6.98
N GLN A 78 -7.46 11.59 -6.97
CA GLN A 78 -6.57 10.50 -7.37
C GLN A 78 -6.77 9.26 -6.50
N TRP A 79 -6.86 9.44 -5.17
CA TRP A 79 -7.11 8.33 -4.25
C TRP A 79 -8.49 7.70 -4.47
N PHE A 80 -9.55 8.49 -4.46
CA PHE A 80 -10.91 7.97 -4.43
C PHE A 80 -11.41 7.48 -5.78
N ARG A 81 -11.00 8.11 -6.90
CA ARG A 81 -11.44 7.75 -8.25
C ARG A 81 -10.45 6.87 -8.99
N GLY A 82 -9.19 6.86 -8.58
CA GLY A 82 -8.13 6.04 -9.16
C GLY A 82 -7.81 4.84 -8.28
N ILE A 83 -7.10 5.08 -7.18
CA ILE A 83 -6.45 4.04 -6.37
C ILE A 83 -7.47 3.11 -5.69
N MET A 84 -8.51 3.69 -5.08
CA MET A 84 -9.45 2.96 -4.21
C MET A 84 -10.74 2.55 -4.92
N LYS A 85 -10.92 2.93 -6.19
CA LYS A 85 -12.15 2.65 -6.95
C LYS A 85 -12.25 1.19 -7.38
N PHE A 86 -11.12 0.55 -7.61
CA PHE A 86 -11.05 -0.81 -8.15
C PHE A 86 -10.38 -1.75 -7.15
N PRO A 87 -10.68 -3.05 -7.20
CA PRO A 87 -9.94 -4.04 -6.42
C PRO A 87 -8.45 -3.91 -6.67
N SER A 88 -7.66 -3.84 -5.60
CA SER A 88 -6.21 -3.73 -5.72
C SER A 88 -5.59 -5.01 -6.30
N LYS A 89 -4.33 -4.95 -6.73
CA LYS A 89 -3.60 -6.16 -7.16
C LYS A 89 -3.53 -7.21 -6.04
N ILE A 90 -3.37 -6.75 -4.78
CA ILE A 90 -3.33 -7.59 -3.59
C ILE A 90 -4.68 -8.29 -3.38
N GLU A 91 -5.79 -7.54 -3.48
CA GLU A 91 -7.13 -8.08 -3.33
C GLU A 91 -7.47 -9.08 -4.44
N GLN A 92 -7.17 -8.75 -5.68
CA GLN A 92 -7.36 -9.66 -6.82
C GLN A 92 -6.56 -10.95 -6.68
N GLU A 93 -5.32 -10.85 -6.20
CA GLU A 93 -4.48 -12.03 -5.99
C GLU A 93 -5.01 -12.88 -4.83
N TYR A 94 -5.35 -12.27 -3.68
CA TYR A 94 -5.94 -12.99 -2.55
C TYR A 94 -7.20 -13.77 -2.92
N GLN A 95 -8.07 -13.20 -3.75
CA GLN A 95 -9.29 -13.86 -4.24
C GLN A 95 -9.02 -15.12 -5.06
N LYS A 96 -7.87 -15.23 -5.75
CA LYS A 96 -7.49 -16.44 -6.50
C LYS A 96 -7.12 -17.61 -5.58
N HIS A 97 -6.65 -17.32 -4.36
CA HIS A 97 -6.17 -18.31 -3.38
C HIS A 97 -7.17 -18.52 -2.22
N LEU A 98 -8.41 -18.06 -2.40
CA LEU A 98 -9.52 -18.33 -1.49
C LEU A 98 -10.25 -19.65 -1.81
N GLY A 99 -10.01 -20.23 -3.01
CA GLY A 99 -10.61 -21.47 -3.50
C GLY A 99 -9.92 -22.73 -3.00
#